data_AF-A0A6J4L1I3-F1
#
_entry.id   AF-A0A6J4L1I3-F1
#
_cell.length_a   1.000
_cell.length_b   1.000
_cell.length_c   1.000
_cell.angle_alpha   90.00
_cell.angle_beta   90.00
_cell.angle_gamma   90.00
#
_symmetry.space_group_name_H-M   'P 1'
#
loop_
_entity.id
_entity.type
_entity.pdbx_description
1 polymer ?
#
loop_
_entity_poly.entity_id
_entity_poly.type
_entity_poly.pdbx_seq_one_letter_code
_entity_poly.pdbx_strand_id
1 'polypeptide(L)'
;MHKFTARLLASVLPFASTLLLAGCNGTDVVGAGDRHDVRLYVTGAAAAALDLDGRFTLAAPIAPTERGIIPPERALALASSYVLSFGPVFRPSWEKERGRSIDLSSLKPDGRAFYASTPYGAFPDGFHPGFSTAFGPYYIVRMMSAGRPAVLVAVAAYATAVRIDAEGKIDRPVQSGSEFVSQGVPLDSMRPSLSSFASPEEAVVRAGRLTGARISTVPELVRVGFPLGPFSSLWRVTLDRPVTVTAAQSGRTMEVQELFLGSEPGRRLMVPTGSQPTALAIDALRIGPDGEEMGIEKVRVSIRPGHAVVFEEVNLQR
;
A
#
# COMPACT_ATOMS: atom_id res chain seq x y z
N MET A 1 -56.56 41.20 21.96
CA MET A 1 -56.99 40.48 23.20
C MET A 1 -56.19 39.19 23.24
N HIS A 2 -55.38 38.79 24.21
CA HIS A 2 -55.09 39.21 25.58
C HIS A 2 -53.58 39.29 25.80
N LYS A 3 -53.17 40.23 26.65
CA LYS A 3 -51.86 40.30 27.30
C LYS A 3 -51.85 39.32 28.47
N PHE A 4 -50.73 38.66 28.74
CA PHE A 4 -50.36 38.30 30.12
C PHE A 4 -48.86 38.44 30.33
N THR A 5 -48.55 39.33 31.26
CA THR A 5 -47.25 39.70 31.85
C THR A 5 -47.17 39.13 33.26
N ALA A 6 -46.01 38.63 33.69
CA ALA A 6 -45.42 38.75 35.04
C ALA A 6 -44.21 37.79 35.15
N ARG A 7 -42.96 38.28 35.24
CA ARG A 7 -42.17 38.68 36.44
C ARG A 7 -41.85 37.52 37.40
N LEU A 8 -40.61 37.04 37.57
CA LEU A 8 -39.35 37.58 38.15
C LEU A 8 -39.17 37.19 39.63
N LEU A 9 -38.03 36.53 39.96
CA LEU A 9 -37.28 36.42 41.25
C LEU A 9 -36.56 35.05 41.26
N ALA A 10 -35.25 34.93 41.01
CA ALA A 10 -34.08 35.30 41.82
C ALA A 10 -33.97 34.56 43.17
N SER A 11 -33.03 33.60 43.29
CA SER A 11 -31.98 33.50 44.33
C SER A 11 -31.34 32.09 44.34
N VAL A 12 -30.05 31.98 43.98
CA VAL A 12 -28.87 31.75 44.86
C VAL A 12 -28.79 30.35 45.50
N LEU A 13 -27.83 29.55 45.01
CA LEU A 13 -26.96 28.70 45.83
C LEU A 13 -25.76 28.22 44.97
N PRO A 14 -24.51 28.59 45.29
CA PRO A 14 -23.34 27.99 44.68
C PRO A 14 -22.99 26.71 45.46
N PHE A 15 -23.31 25.54 44.90
CA PHE A 15 -22.69 24.31 45.36
C PHE A 15 -21.30 24.22 44.72
N ALA A 16 -20.30 24.54 45.54
CA ALA A 16 -18.90 24.25 45.26
C ALA A 16 -18.71 22.73 45.30
N SER A 17 -18.96 22.07 44.18
CA SER A 17 -18.51 20.70 43.94
C SER A 17 -17.06 20.74 43.50
N THR A 18 -16.15 20.64 44.46
CA THR A 18 -14.74 20.32 44.21
C THR A 18 -14.68 18.88 43.71
N LEU A 19 -14.96 18.67 42.42
CA LEU A 19 -14.61 17.45 41.73
C LEU A 19 -13.08 17.42 41.64
N LEU A 20 -12.46 16.60 42.47
CA LEU A 20 -11.12 16.06 42.22
C LEU A 20 -11.20 15.27 40.92
N LEU A 21 -10.98 15.96 39.79
CA LEU A 21 -10.53 15.34 38.56
C LEU A 21 -9.14 14.78 38.86
N ALA A 22 -9.11 13.54 39.34
CA ALA A 22 -7.96 12.68 39.16
C ALA A 22 -7.76 12.56 37.64
N GLY A 23 -6.97 13.49 37.09
CA GLY A 23 -6.44 13.39 35.76
C GLY A 23 -5.55 12.16 35.74
N CYS A 24 -6.14 11.02 35.36
CA CYS A 24 -5.38 9.91 34.85
C CYS A 24 -4.63 10.44 33.63
N ASN A 25 -3.39 10.89 33.84
CA ASN A 25 -2.36 10.88 32.82
C ASN A 25 -2.07 9.41 32.51
N GLY A 26 -3.05 8.75 31.91
CA GLY A 26 -2.85 7.55 31.12
C GLY A 26 -2.14 8.00 29.86
N THR A 27 -0.86 8.35 29.97
CA THR A 27 0.09 8.05 28.92
C THR A 27 0.18 6.53 28.89
N ASP A 28 -0.89 5.89 28.39
CA ASP A 28 -0.77 4.61 27.74
C ASP A 28 0.14 4.90 26.56
N VAL A 29 1.45 4.77 26.82
CA VAL A 29 2.44 4.55 25.80
C VAL A 29 1.92 3.30 25.12
N VAL A 30 1.14 3.51 24.05
CA VAL A 30 0.70 2.46 23.14
C VAL A 30 1.95 1.67 22.86
N GLY A 31 2.00 0.47 23.46
CA GLY A 31 3.23 -0.27 23.63
C GLY A 31 3.96 -0.29 22.31
N ALA A 32 5.26 -0.03 22.35
CA ALA A 32 6.16 -0.33 21.25
C ALA A 32 5.98 -1.83 20.95
N GLY A 33 4.97 -2.15 20.14
CA GLY A 33 4.53 -3.51 19.88
C GLY A 33 5.75 -4.25 19.39
N ASP A 34 6.09 -5.32 20.10
CA ASP A 34 7.26 -6.19 19.96
C ASP A 34 7.90 -6.03 18.58
N ARG A 35 8.74 -4.99 18.44
CA ARG A 35 9.41 -4.67 17.19
C ARG A 35 10.50 -5.72 17.09
N HIS A 36 10.14 -6.84 16.47
CA HIS A 36 11.07 -7.92 16.23
C HIS A 36 12.31 -7.35 15.54
N ASP A 37 13.47 -7.55 16.15
CA ASP A 37 14.72 -7.01 15.63
C ASP A 37 15.07 -7.68 14.30
N VAL A 38 14.83 -6.96 13.20
CA VAL A 38 15.06 -7.43 11.84
C VAL A 38 16.52 -7.80 11.61
N ARG A 39 17.46 -7.26 12.40
CA ARG A 39 18.91 -7.51 12.31
C ARG A 39 19.27 -8.99 12.44
N LEU A 40 18.48 -9.74 13.21
CA LEU A 40 18.66 -11.19 13.36
C LEU A 40 18.42 -11.95 12.05
N TYR A 41 17.64 -11.39 11.14
CA TYR A 41 17.16 -12.04 9.92
C TYR A 41 17.80 -11.52 8.63
N VAL A 42 18.80 -10.63 8.71
CA VAL A 42 19.46 -10.06 7.52
C VAL A 42 20.95 -10.33 7.51
N THR A 43 21.53 -10.40 6.31
CA THR A 43 22.98 -10.50 6.09
C THR A 43 23.37 -9.70 4.83
N GLY A 44 24.66 -9.56 4.56
CA GLY A 44 25.16 -8.94 3.33
C GLY A 44 24.60 -7.54 3.07
N ALA A 45 24.10 -7.32 1.84
CA ALA A 45 23.58 -6.03 1.41
C ALA A 45 22.31 -5.62 2.17
N ALA A 46 21.47 -6.58 2.56
CA ALA A 46 20.29 -6.30 3.39
C ALA A 46 20.68 -5.73 4.76
N ALA A 47 21.69 -6.31 5.41
CA ALA A 47 22.16 -5.84 6.71
C ALA A 47 22.80 -4.44 6.63
N ALA A 48 23.58 -4.17 5.58
CA ALA A 48 24.20 -2.87 5.35
C ALA A 48 23.18 -1.75 5.05
N ALA A 49 21.97 -2.10 4.59
CA ALA A 49 20.91 -1.14 4.27
C ALA A 49 20.02 -0.76 5.46
N LEU A 50 20.24 -1.32 6.65
CA LEU A 50 19.49 -0.96 7.85
C LEU A 50 20.00 0.33 8.49
N ASP A 51 19.08 1.20 8.87
CA ASP A 51 19.38 2.37 9.71
C ASP A 51 19.54 2.00 11.20
N LEU A 52 19.79 3.03 12.03
CA LEU A 52 19.94 2.86 13.48
C LEU A 52 18.67 2.34 14.16
N ASP A 53 17.50 2.57 13.58
CA ASP A 53 16.20 2.08 14.08
C ASP A 53 15.87 0.66 13.57
N GLY A 54 16.71 0.10 12.70
CA GLY A 54 16.49 -1.22 12.10
C GLY A 54 15.47 -1.17 10.96
N ARG A 55 15.35 -0.04 10.26
CA ARG A 55 14.53 0.09 9.06
C ARG A 55 15.40 0.04 7.82
N PHE A 56 14.86 -0.53 6.76
CA PHE A 56 15.52 -0.54 5.46
C PHE A 56 15.52 0.87 4.84
N THR A 57 16.73 1.31 4.48
CA THR A 57 16.96 2.35 3.49
C THR A 57 16.74 1.75 2.11
N LEU A 58 15.59 2.08 1.49
CA LEU A 58 15.22 1.54 0.19
C LEU A 58 15.97 2.27 -0.93
N ALA A 59 16.33 1.53 -1.98
CA ALA A 59 16.94 2.10 -3.17
C ALA A 59 16.03 3.13 -3.83
N ALA A 60 16.62 4.10 -4.51
CA ALA A 60 15.88 5.07 -5.31
C ALA A 60 15.06 4.33 -6.39
N PRO A 61 13.76 4.62 -6.52
CA PRO A 61 12.92 4.01 -7.55
C PRO A 61 13.46 4.28 -8.95
N ILE A 62 13.48 3.24 -9.78
CA ILE A 62 13.86 3.33 -11.20
C ILE A 62 12.60 3.15 -12.04
N ALA A 63 12.39 4.08 -12.97
CA ALA A 63 11.31 3.97 -13.93
C ALA A 63 11.49 2.71 -14.80
N PRO A 64 10.44 1.90 -14.99
CA PRO A 64 10.54 0.67 -15.78
C PRO A 64 10.57 0.93 -17.28
N THR A 65 10.34 2.19 -17.69
CA THR A 65 10.33 2.69 -19.07
C THR A 65 11.01 4.06 -19.10
N GLU A 66 11.14 4.67 -20.28
CA GLU A 66 11.68 6.04 -20.43
C GLU A 66 10.77 7.12 -19.81
N ARG A 67 9.52 6.78 -19.48
CA ARG A 67 8.60 7.70 -18.84
C ARG A 67 9.06 8.02 -17.42
N GLY A 68 9.24 9.30 -17.12
CA GLY A 68 9.54 9.78 -15.78
C GLY A 68 8.50 9.34 -14.75
N ILE A 69 8.97 9.06 -13.53
CA ILE A 69 8.13 8.78 -12.36
C ILE A 69 8.23 9.93 -11.35
N ILE A 70 7.17 10.14 -10.58
CA ILE A 70 7.22 11.05 -9.43
C ILE A 70 8.16 10.50 -8.35
N PRO A 71 8.84 11.34 -7.57
CA PRO A 71 9.66 10.86 -6.47
C PRO A 71 8.80 10.51 -5.22
N PRO A 72 9.35 9.75 -4.24
CA PRO A 72 8.61 9.28 -3.06
C PRO A 72 7.92 10.39 -2.26
N GLU A 73 8.59 11.51 -2.03
CA GLU A 73 8.05 12.66 -1.30
C GLU A 73 6.84 13.29 -2.01
N ARG A 74 6.83 13.26 -3.35
CA ARG A 74 5.68 13.70 -4.13
C ARG A 74 4.50 12.74 -3.97
N ALA A 75 4.75 11.43 -3.89
CA ALA A 75 3.70 10.45 -3.63
C ALA A 75 3.07 10.63 -2.24
N LEU A 76 3.86 10.95 -1.21
CA LEU A 76 3.35 11.27 0.13
C LEU A 76 2.45 12.52 0.13
N ALA A 77 2.86 13.57 -0.58
CA ALA A 77 2.07 14.78 -0.74
C ALA A 77 0.75 14.50 -1.48
N LEU A 78 0.81 13.79 -2.61
CA LEU A 78 -0.38 13.41 -3.37
C LEU A 78 -1.34 12.52 -2.58
N ALA A 79 -0.84 11.58 -1.78
CA ALA A 79 -1.68 10.76 -0.91
C ALA A 79 -2.43 11.60 0.14
N SER A 80 -1.76 12.59 0.74
CA SER A 80 -2.38 13.52 1.69
C SER A 80 -3.48 14.36 1.03
N SER A 81 -3.18 14.94 -0.14
CA SER A 81 -4.14 15.72 -0.93
C SER A 81 -5.31 14.87 -1.44
N TYR A 82 -5.07 13.60 -1.78
CA TYR A 82 -6.12 12.67 -2.19
C TYR A 82 -7.11 12.42 -1.04
N VAL A 83 -6.61 12.18 0.18
CA VAL A 83 -7.48 12.06 1.37
C VAL A 83 -8.25 13.34 1.64
N LEU A 84 -7.63 14.51 1.51
CA LEU A 84 -8.31 15.79 1.68
C LEU A 84 -9.43 16.00 0.64
N SER A 85 -9.16 15.65 -0.62
CA SER A 85 -10.06 15.90 -1.76
C SER A 85 -11.23 14.93 -1.82
N PHE A 86 -10.93 13.64 -1.64
CA PHE A 86 -11.87 12.55 -1.90
C PHE A 86 -12.22 11.74 -0.65
N GLY A 87 -11.53 11.97 0.47
CA GLY A 87 -11.81 11.29 1.73
C GLY A 87 -13.26 11.38 2.18
N PRO A 88 -13.94 12.55 2.11
CA PRO A 88 -15.36 12.63 2.48
C PRO A 88 -16.26 11.67 1.67
N VAL A 89 -15.93 11.44 0.40
CA VAL A 89 -16.68 10.55 -0.51
C VAL A 89 -16.37 9.08 -0.21
N PHE A 90 -15.10 8.74 0.00
CA PHE A 90 -14.68 7.34 0.21
C PHE A 90 -14.77 6.86 1.66
N ARG A 91 -14.92 7.78 2.63
CA ARG A 91 -14.96 7.48 4.06
C ARG A 91 -15.92 6.34 4.42
N PRO A 92 -17.18 6.29 3.93
CA PRO A 92 -18.06 5.17 4.26
C PRO A 92 -17.51 3.80 3.85
N SER A 93 -16.83 3.70 2.70
CA SER A 93 -16.18 2.44 2.27
C SER A 93 -14.99 2.11 3.15
N TRP A 94 -14.12 3.09 3.41
CA TRP A 94 -12.94 2.87 4.26
C TRP A 94 -13.32 2.50 5.70
N GLU A 95 -14.36 3.11 6.27
CA GLU A 95 -14.85 2.75 7.61
C GLU A 95 -15.44 1.34 7.64
N LYS A 96 -16.15 0.93 6.57
CA LYS A 96 -16.66 -0.44 6.41
C LYS A 96 -15.52 -1.45 6.31
N GLU A 97 -14.49 -1.18 5.52
CA GLU A 97 -13.30 -2.02 5.40
C GLU A 97 -12.52 -2.07 6.72
N ARG A 98 -12.31 -0.91 7.36
CA ARG A 98 -11.62 -0.79 8.65
C ARG A 98 -12.36 -1.49 9.80
N GLY A 99 -13.68 -1.50 9.75
CA GLY A 99 -14.57 -1.94 10.84
C GLY A 99 -14.75 -0.90 11.96
N ARG A 100 -14.28 0.35 11.78
CA ARG A 100 -14.44 1.47 12.73
C ARG A 100 -14.44 2.80 12.01
N SER A 101 -14.92 3.83 12.71
CA SER A 101 -14.87 5.20 12.23
C SER A 101 -13.43 5.69 11.98
N ILE A 102 -13.31 6.59 11.00
CA ILE A 102 -12.06 7.24 10.59
C ILE A 102 -12.26 8.74 10.74
N ASP A 103 -11.44 9.37 11.56
CA ASP A 103 -11.30 10.81 11.56
C ASP A 103 -10.34 11.22 10.43
N LEU A 104 -10.90 11.75 9.34
CA LEU A 104 -10.14 12.16 8.16
C LEU A 104 -9.13 13.28 8.47
N SER A 105 -9.44 14.15 9.43
CA SER A 105 -8.59 15.30 9.76
C SER A 105 -7.31 14.92 10.50
N SER A 106 -7.31 13.75 11.16
CA SER A 106 -6.12 13.20 11.82
C SER A 106 -5.27 12.31 10.91
N LEU A 107 -5.72 12.00 9.70
CA LEU A 107 -4.96 11.16 8.77
C LEU A 107 -3.70 11.88 8.28
N LYS A 108 -2.54 11.24 8.49
CA LYS A 108 -1.24 11.71 8.01
C LYS A 108 -0.43 10.55 7.44
N PRO A 109 0.38 10.73 6.39
CA PRO A 109 1.28 9.67 5.94
C PRO A 109 2.21 9.20 7.07
N ASP A 110 2.57 7.93 7.08
CA ASP A 110 3.52 7.34 8.04
C ASP A 110 4.99 7.75 7.80
N GLY A 111 5.23 8.57 6.78
CA GLY A 111 6.54 9.07 6.37
C GLY A 111 7.28 8.18 5.36
N ARG A 112 6.70 7.05 4.93
CA ARG A 112 7.31 6.15 3.92
C ARG A 112 6.37 5.92 2.74
N ALA A 113 6.93 5.92 1.55
CA ALA A 113 6.24 5.53 0.33
C ALA A 113 6.94 4.29 -0.24
N PHE A 114 6.23 3.16 -0.31
CA PHE A 114 6.79 1.90 -0.78
C PHE A 114 6.58 1.75 -2.29
N TYR A 115 7.65 1.74 -3.07
CA TYR A 115 7.59 1.63 -4.52
C TYR A 115 7.33 0.18 -4.96
N ALA A 116 6.13 -0.09 -5.45
CA ALA A 116 5.73 -1.35 -6.08
C ALA A 116 6.09 -1.31 -7.57
N SER A 117 7.15 -2.01 -7.96
CA SER A 117 7.56 -2.10 -9.36
C SER A 117 6.51 -2.86 -10.18
N THR A 118 6.31 -2.44 -11.43
CA THR A 118 5.39 -3.14 -12.34
C THR A 118 6.11 -4.26 -13.09
N PRO A 119 5.47 -5.42 -13.29
CA PRO A 119 5.98 -6.46 -14.16
C PRO A 119 5.78 -6.14 -15.64
N TYR A 120 5.06 -5.06 -16.00
CA TYR A 120 4.72 -4.73 -17.38
C TYR A 120 5.72 -3.77 -18.03
N GLY A 121 5.88 -3.91 -19.35
CA GLY A 121 6.57 -2.93 -20.18
C GLY A 121 5.75 -1.64 -20.36
N ALA A 122 6.18 -0.80 -21.30
CA ALA A 122 5.39 0.36 -21.71
C ALA A 122 4.02 -0.10 -22.22
N PHE A 123 2.96 0.55 -21.73
CA PHE A 123 1.64 0.37 -22.30
C PHE A 123 1.62 1.01 -23.71
N PRO A 124 1.02 0.38 -24.73
CA PRO A 124 1.01 0.94 -26.07
C PRO A 124 0.38 2.33 -26.15
N ASP A 125 0.91 3.18 -27.03
CA ASP A 125 0.36 4.52 -27.29
C ASP A 125 -1.00 4.45 -28.02
N GLY A 126 -1.72 5.58 -28.03
CA GLY A 126 -3.03 5.70 -28.70
C GLY A 126 -4.23 5.16 -27.89
N PHE A 127 -4.01 4.76 -26.64
CA PHE A 127 -5.06 4.32 -25.72
C PHE A 127 -5.26 5.32 -24.58
N HIS A 128 -6.40 5.22 -23.88
CA HIS A 128 -6.72 6.10 -22.76
C HIS A 128 -5.56 6.15 -21.73
N PRO A 129 -5.06 7.33 -21.34
CA PRO A 129 -3.87 7.46 -20.47
C PRO A 129 -3.98 6.68 -19.16
N GLY A 130 -5.19 6.53 -18.64
CA GLY A 130 -5.48 5.71 -17.46
C GLY A 130 -4.99 4.26 -17.54
N PHE A 131 -4.89 3.65 -18.72
CA PHE A 131 -4.31 2.30 -18.85
C PHE A 131 -2.81 2.28 -18.57
N SER A 132 -2.07 3.27 -19.09
CA SER A 132 -0.63 3.40 -18.80
C SER A 132 -0.37 3.56 -17.30
N THR A 133 -1.25 4.28 -16.61
CA THR A 133 -1.23 4.46 -15.16
C THR A 133 -1.57 3.15 -14.43
N ALA A 134 -2.66 2.48 -14.83
CA ALA A 134 -3.13 1.23 -14.22
C ALA A 134 -2.13 0.07 -14.35
N PHE A 135 -1.38 -0.01 -15.45
CA PHE A 135 -0.33 -1.01 -15.69
C PHE A 135 1.05 -0.55 -15.20
N GLY A 136 1.19 0.72 -14.78
CA GLY A 136 2.44 1.30 -14.29
C GLY A 136 2.83 0.90 -12.86
N PRO A 137 3.96 1.39 -12.34
CA PRO A 137 4.33 1.21 -10.95
C PRO A 137 3.49 2.10 -10.03
N TYR A 138 3.45 1.76 -8.75
CA TYR A 138 2.72 2.51 -7.71
C TYR A 138 3.59 2.75 -6.48
N TYR A 139 3.38 3.86 -5.80
CA TYR A 139 3.79 4.08 -4.43
C TYR A 139 2.66 3.73 -3.48
N ILE A 140 2.90 2.87 -2.51
CA ILE A 140 1.93 2.55 -1.46
C ILE A 140 2.26 3.38 -0.23
N VAL A 141 1.31 4.22 0.18
CA VAL A 141 1.43 5.13 1.32
C VAL A 141 0.45 4.69 2.40
N ARG A 142 0.94 4.55 3.63
CA ARG A 142 0.09 4.27 4.79
C ARG A 142 -0.33 5.58 5.44
N MET A 143 -1.63 5.78 5.56
CA MET A 143 -2.21 6.92 6.27
C MET A 143 -2.53 6.50 7.70
N MET A 144 -1.95 7.20 8.65
CA MET A 144 -1.99 6.93 10.08
C MET A 144 -3.03 7.81 10.77
N SER A 145 -3.77 7.24 11.71
CA SER A 145 -4.60 7.98 12.67
C SER A 145 -4.30 7.47 14.07
N ALA A 146 -3.99 8.38 15.00
CA ALA A 146 -3.56 8.05 16.36
C ALA A 146 -2.45 6.98 16.43
N GLY A 147 -1.44 7.10 15.56
CA GLY A 147 -0.28 6.20 15.51
C GLY A 147 -0.55 4.82 14.90
N ARG A 148 -1.75 4.55 14.37
CA ARG A 148 -2.10 3.27 13.72
C ARG A 148 -2.47 3.48 12.25
N PRO A 149 -2.13 2.55 11.35
CA PRO A 149 -2.62 2.60 9.98
C PRO A 149 -4.16 2.60 9.94
N ALA A 150 -4.72 3.45 9.10
CA ALA A 150 -6.16 3.65 8.95
C ALA A 150 -6.64 3.55 7.51
N VAL A 151 -5.86 4.07 6.57
CA VAL A 151 -6.14 4.00 5.13
C VAL A 151 -4.83 3.69 4.40
N LEU A 152 -4.89 2.86 3.37
CA LEU A 152 -3.82 2.75 2.38
C LEU A 152 -4.20 3.58 1.16
N VAL A 153 -3.23 4.31 0.63
CA VAL A 153 -3.37 5.02 -0.65
C VAL A 153 -2.24 4.55 -1.56
N ALA A 154 -2.59 3.93 -2.68
CA ALA A 154 -1.65 3.67 -3.75
C ALA A 154 -1.71 4.81 -4.76
N VAL A 155 -0.59 5.48 -4.95
CA VAL A 155 -0.40 6.59 -5.90
C VAL A 155 0.40 6.08 -7.08
N ALA A 156 -0.12 6.19 -8.30
CA ALA A 156 0.60 5.74 -9.48
C ALA A 156 1.89 6.56 -9.65
N ALA A 157 3.00 5.87 -9.91
CA ALA A 157 4.30 6.52 -10.09
C ALA A 157 4.31 7.42 -11.34
N TYR A 158 3.46 7.13 -12.33
CA TYR A 158 3.27 7.95 -13.54
C TYR A 158 2.30 9.13 -13.37
N ALA A 159 1.85 9.44 -12.15
CA ALA A 159 1.00 10.61 -11.85
C ALA A 159 1.75 11.95 -11.94
N THR A 160 2.65 12.12 -12.91
CA THR A 160 3.52 13.29 -13.09
C THR A 160 2.75 14.55 -13.49
N ALA A 161 1.58 14.40 -14.09
CA ALA A 161 0.71 15.51 -14.45
C ALA A 161 -0.24 15.95 -13.32
N VAL A 162 -0.38 15.16 -12.25
CA VAL A 162 -1.29 15.49 -11.14
C VAL A 162 -0.72 16.63 -10.32
N ARG A 163 -1.53 17.69 -10.16
CA ARG A 163 -1.18 18.88 -9.41
C ARG A 163 -1.89 18.90 -8.06
N ILE A 164 -1.36 19.72 -7.16
CA ILE A 164 -2.00 20.06 -5.89
C ILE A 164 -2.33 21.55 -6.01
N ASP A 165 -3.59 21.92 -5.85
CA ASP A 165 -4.04 23.31 -5.94
C ASP A 165 -3.67 24.13 -4.68
N ALA A 166 -4.06 25.40 -4.65
CA ALA A 166 -3.75 26.31 -3.55
C ALA A 166 -4.41 25.89 -2.22
N GLU A 167 -5.51 25.15 -2.28
CA GLU A 167 -6.26 24.61 -1.16
C GLU A 167 -5.72 23.24 -0.69
N GLY A 168 -4.67 22.73 -1.33
CA GLY A 168 -4.07 21.44 -1.02
C GLY A 168 -4.83 20.24 -1.59
N LYS A 169 -5.79 20.45 -2.49
CA LYS A 169 -6.58 19.40 -3.13
C LYS A 169 -5.97 18.94 -4.46
N ILE A 170 -6.42 17.78 -4.92
CA ILE A 170 -5.98 17.18 -6.18
C ILE A 170 -6.63 17.91 -7.35
N ASP A 171 -5.78 18.46 -8.20
CA ASP A 171 -6.14 18.93 -9.54
C ASP A 171 -5.55 17.98 -10.59
N ARG A 172 -6.39 17.49 -11.49
CA ARG A 172 -6.01 16.45 -12.47
C ARG A 172 -6.47 16.84 -13.87
N PRO A 173 -5.69 16.49 -14.91
CA PRO A 173 -6.11 16.68 -16.30
C PRO A 173 -7.43 15.96 -16.60
N VAL A 174 -8.21 16.47 -17.55
CA VAL A 174 -9.49 15.87 -17.97
C VAL A 174 -9.30 14.42 -18.46
N GLN A 175 -8.23 14.16 -19.20
CA GLN A 175 -7.88 12.83 -19.73
C GLN A 175 -6.91 12.10 -18.80
N SER A 176 -7.32 11.91 -17.54
CA SER A 176 -6.55 11.19 -16.52
C SER A 176 -7.35 10.02 -15.97
N GLY A 177 -6.69 9.04 -15.36
CA GLY A 177 -7.33 7.89 -14.77
C GLY A 177 -6.37 6.98 -14.00
N SER A 178 -6.91 6.29 -13.00
CA SER A 178 -6.20 5.27 -12.21
C SER A 178 -4.97 5.76 -11.44
N GLU A 179 -4.82 7.07 -11.23
CA GLU A 179 -3.70 7.64 -10.46
C GLU A 179 -3.74 7.24 -8.99
N PHE A 180 -4.93 6.91 -8.48
CA PHE A 180 -5.15 6.60 -7.07
C PHE A 180 -6.01 5.35 -6.91
N VAL A 181 -5.60 4.50 -5.97
CA VAL A 181 -6.44 3.42 -5.41
C VAL A 181 -6.35 3.55 -3.89
N SER A 182 -7.45 3.33 -3.17
CA SER A 182 -7.46 3.44 -1.71
C SER A 182 -8.32 2.37 -1.07
N GLN A 183 -7.98 2.01 0.16
CA GLN A 183 -8.77 1.11 1.01
C GLN A 183 -8.55 1.41 2.49
N GLY A 184 -9.55 1.15 3.32
CA GLY A 184 -9.43 1.15 4.77
C GLY A 184 -8.53 0.00 5.24
N VAL A 185 -7.86 0.21 6.37
CA VAL A 185 -7.04 -0.82 7.04
C VAL A 185 -7.85 -1.45 8.17
N PRO A 186 -8.37 -2.69 8.02
CA PRO A 186 -8.99 -3.45 9.10
C PRO A 186 -8.16 -3.48 10.39
N LEU A 187 -8.84 -3.30 11.52
CA LEU A 187 -8.22 -3.30 12.85
C LEU A 187 -8.03 -4.69 13.43
N ASP A 188 -8.93 -5.61 13.09
CA ASP A 188 -8.97 -6.93 13.72
C ASP A 188 -8.08 -7.92 13.00
N SER A 189 -7.18 -8.53 13.76
CA SER A 189 -6.38 -9.70 13.39
C SER A 189 -7.23 -10.95 13.06
N MET A 190 -8.55 -10.92 13.28
CA MET A 190 -9.45 -12.00 12.91
C MET A 190 -9.78 -12.04 11.42
N ARG A 191 -9.60 -10.93 10.71
CA ARG A 191 -9.57 -10.90 9.24
C ARG A 191 -8.23 -10.35 8.82
N PRO A 192 -7.16 -11.10 9.10
CA PRO A 192 -5.85 -10.56 8.85
C PRO A 192 -5.70 -10.38 7.29
N SER A 193 -6.50 -11.11 6.48
CA SER A 193 -6.34 -11.36 5.04
C SER A 193 -6.32 -10.18 4.07
N LEU A 194 -6.59 -8.93 4.47
CA LEU A 194 -6.64 -7.81 3.51
C LEU A 194 -6.00 -6.49 4.02
N SER A 195 -5.58 -6.41 5.29
CA SER A 195 -5.41 -5.11 5.96
C SER A 195 -3.98 -4.67 6.20
N SER A 196 -3.06 -5.61 6.41
CA SER A 196 -1.68 -5.29 6.73
C SER A 196 -0.85 -5.36 5.47
N PHE A 197 -0.80 -4.27 4.71
CA PHE A 197 0.36 -4.07 3.84
C PHE A 197 1.61 -4.18 4.72
N ALA A 198 2.31 -5.32 4.62
CA ALA A 198 3.50 -5.58 5.40
C ALA A 198 4.56 -4.58 4.99
N SER A 199 5.25 -4.02 5.97
CA SER A 199 6.52 -3.33 5.76
C SER A 199 7.61 -4.31 5.29
N PRO A 200 8.69 -3.83 4.65
CA PRO A 200 9.80 -4.71 4.28
C PRO A 200 10.42 -5.39 5.51
N GLU A 201 10.44 -4.71 6.66
CA GLU A 201 10.93 -5.29 7.91
C GLU A 201 10.08 -6.47 8.38
N GLU A 202 8.75 -6.34 8.35
CA GLU A 202 7.82 -7.43 8.68
C GLU A 202 7.94 -8.60 7.70
N ALA A 203 8.11 -8.32 6.40
CA ALA A 203 8.31 -9.35 5.38
C ALA A 203 9.60 -10.15 5.63
N VAL A 204 10.70 -9.47 5.98
CA VAL A 204 11.99 -10.10 6.28
C VAL A 204 11.94 -10.95 7.54
N VAL A 205 11.37 -10.42 8.63
CA VAL A 205 11.19 -11.19 9.88
C VAL A 205 10.35 -12.43 9.60
N ARG A 206 9.26 -12.29 8.84
CA ARG A 206 8.39 -13.40 8.47
C ARG A 206 9.13 -14.45 7.63
N ALA A 207 9.85 -14.02 6.59
CA ALA A 207 10.62 -14.92 5.73
C ALA A 207 11.70 -15.66 6.54
N GLY A 208 12.47 -14.95 7.36
CA GLY A 208 13.52 -15.54 8.18
C GLY A 208 13.00 -16.52 9.23
N ARG A 209 11.87 -16.23 9.87
CA ARG A 209 11.22 -17.17 10.81
C ARG A 209 10.70 -18.42 10.13
N LEU A 210 10.09 -18.28 8.96
CA LEU A 210 9.54 -19.43 8.24
C LEU A 210 10.66 -20.32 7.73
N THR A 211 11.67 -19.74 7.09
CA THR A 211 12.72 -20.46 6.35
C THR A 211 13.92 -20.86 7.19
N GLY A 212 14.20 -20.15 8.29
CA GLY A 212 15.47 -20.27 9.02
C GLY A 212 16.69 -19.78 8.22
N ALA A 213 16.50 -19.14 7.08
CA ALA A 213 17.53 -18.46 6.31
C ALA A 213 17.54 -16.96 6.63
N ARG A 214 18.65 -16.27 6.35
CA ARG A 214 18.70 -14.80 6.46
C ARG A 214 18.49 -14.20 5.07
N ILE A 215 18.06 -12.95 5.05
CA ILE A 215 17.83 -12.20 3.81
C ILE A 215 19.12 -11.50 3.41
N SER A 216 19.58 -11.72 2.18
CA SER A 216 20.87 -11.26 1.68
C SER A 216 20.81 -9.94 0.90
N THR A 217 19.63 -9.58 0.36
CA THR A 217 19.37 -8.37 -0.42
C THR A 217 18.25 -7.52 0.17
N VAL A 218 18.23 -6.22 -0.15
CA VAL A 218 17.13 -5.34 0.28
C VAL A 218 15.83 -5.80 -0.38
N PRO A 219 14.74 -6.03 0.37
CA PRO A 219 13.47 -6.46 -0.21
C PRO A 219 12.93 -5.47 -1.24
N GLU A 220 12.40 -6.00 -2.33
CA GLU A 220 11.75 -5.21 -3.38
C GLU A 220 10.26 -5.48 -3.39
N LEU A 221 9.44 -4.44 -3.49
CA LEU A 221 8.01 -4.63 -3.64
C LEU A 221 7.67 -4.73 -5.13
N VAL A 222 7.00 -5.81 -5.52
CA VAL A 222 6.64 -6.09 -6.92
C VAL A 222 5.13 -6.28 -7.05
N ARG A 223 4.53 -5.75 -8.11
CA ARG A 223 3.12 -5.98 -8.41
C ARG A 223 2.91 -7.40 -8.96
N VAL A 224 1.83 -8.07 -8.54
CA VAL A 224 1.43 -9.39 -9.07
C VAL A 224 0.86 -9.30 -10.49
N GLY A 225 0.35 -8.14 -10.88
CA GLY A 225 -0.21 -7.91 -12.21
C GLY A 225 -1.73 -7.76 -12.23
N PHE A 226 -2.27 -7.31 -13.36
CA PHE A 226 -3.71 -7.13 -13.62
C PHE A 226 -4.43 -8.50 -13.66
N PRO A 227 -5.67 -8.62 -13.15
CA PRO A 227 -6.56 -7.56 -12.65
C PRO A 227 -6.33 -7.18 -11.18
N LEU A 228 -5.31 -7.72 -10.52
CA LEU A 228 -5.08 -7.43 -9.11
C LEU A 228 -4.58 -5.98 -8.93
N GLY A 229 -5.14 -5.32 -7.91
CA GLY A 229 -4.80 -3.95 -7.57
C GLY A 229 -3.39 -3.82 -6.97
N PRO A 230 -2.89 -2.59 -6.80
CA PRO A 230 -1.56 -2.34 -6.26
C PRO A 230 -1.37 -2.88 -4.83
N PHE A 231 -2.43 -3.00 -4.03
CA PHE A 231 -2.35 -3.54 -2.66
C PHE A 231 -2.10 -5.06 -2.60
N SER A 232 -2.23 -5.77 -3.72
CA SER A 232 -1.88 -7.19 -3.85
C SER A 232 -0.40 -7.42 -4.18
N SER A 233 0.44 -6.38 -4.12
CA SER A 233 1.89 -6.50 -4.36
C SER A 233 2.56 -7.43 -3.35
N LEU A 234 3.67 -8.05 -3.77
CA LEU A 234 4.45 -8.98 -2.97
C LEU A 234 5.85 -8.40 -2.69
N TRP A 235 6.38 -8.67 -1.51
CA TRP A 235 7.80 -8.46 -1.23
C TRP A 235 8.61 -9.61 -1.81
N ARG A 236 9.44 -9.31 -2.79
CA ARG A 236 10.50 -10.19 -3.27
C ARG A 236 11.66 -10.14 -2.27
N VAL A 237 12.05 -11.30 -1.75
CA VAL A 237 13.19 -11.45 -0.85
C VAL A 237 14.15 -12.50 -1.39
N THR A 238 15.45 -12.23 -1.27
CA THR A 238 16.51 -13.19 -1.59
C THR A 238 17.13 -13.71 -0.31
N LEU A 239 17.16 -15.02 -0.15
CA LEU A 239 17.76 -15.72 0.98
C LEU A 239 19.28 -15.78 0.83
N ASP A 240 20.00 -15.99 1.91
CA ASP A 240 21.45 -16.21 1.93
C ASP A 240 21.88 -17.63 1.55
N ARG A 241 20.91 -18.56 1.53
CA ARG A 241 21.05 -19.95 1.07
C ARG A 241 19.74 -20.44 0.45
N PRO A 242 19.78 -21.42 -0.48
CA PRO A 242 18.56 -22.03 -0.98
C PRO A 242 17.83 -22.79 0.14
N VAL A 243 16.50 -22.86 0.01
CA VAL A 243 15.62 -23.68 0.84
C VAL A 243 14.75 -24.55 -0.03
N THR A 244 14.43 -25.75 0.45
CA THR A 244 13.57 -26.68 -0.26
C THR A 244 12.10 -26.38 0.01
N VAL A 245 11.34 -26.19 -1.07
CA VAL A 245 9.90 -25.93 -0.99
C VAL A 245 9.13 -26.86 -1.90
N THR A 246 7.90 -27.17 -1.51
CA THR A 246 6.92 -27.88 -2.34
C THR A 246 5.80 -26.92 -2.72
N ALA A 247 5.65 -26.70 -4.02
CA ALA A 247 4.59 -25.90 -4.57
C ALA A 247 3.20 -26.50 -4.30
N ALA A 248 2.28 -25.69 -3.78
CA ALA A 248 0.98 -26.14 -3.29
C ALA A 248 0.05 -26.58 -4.43
N GLN A 249 0.13 -25.95 -5.60
CA GLN A 249 -0.73 -26.26 -6.74
C GLN A 249 -0.11 -27.36 -7.61
N SER A 250 1.16 -27.20 -8.00
CA SER A 250 1.83 -28.16 -8.89
C SER A 250 2.39 -29.40 -8.18
N GLY A 251 2.53 -29.40 -6.85
CA GLY A 251 3.19 -30.47 -6.08
C GLY A 251 4.70 -30.55 -6.31
N ARG A 252 5.26 -29.69 -7.17
CA ARG A 252 6.67 -29.70 -7.54
C ARG A 252 7.54 -29.31 -6.34
N THR A 253 8.53 -30.14 -6.04
CA THR A 253 9.57 -29.81 -5.06
C THR A 253 10.76 -29.16 -5.77
N MET A 254 11.30 -28.08 -5.18
CA MET A 254 12.37 -27.29 -5.76
C MET A 254 13.21 -26.62 -4.67
N GLU A 255 14.49 -26.40 -4.96
CA GLU A 255 15.34 -25.51 -4.17
C GLU A 255 15.20 -24.08 -4.68
N VAL A 256 14.88 -23.15 -3.79
CA VAL A 256 14.70 -21.74 -4.14
C VAL A 256 15.48 -20.86 -3.18
N GLN A 257 16.10 -19.82 -3.73
CA GLN A 257 16.72 -18.75 -2.96
C GLN A 257 15.89 -17.46 -3.00
N GLU A 258 14.89 -17.40 -3.88
CA GLU A 258 14.00 -16.25 -4.02
C GLU A 258 12.59 -16.66 -3.62
N LEU A 259 11.97 -15.84 -2.76
CA LEU A 259 10.62 -16.02 -2.29
C LEU A 259 9.85 -14.71 -2.40
N PHE A 260 8.54 -14.82 -2.53
CA PHE A 260 7.63 -13.69 -2.58
C PHE A 260 6.65 -13.76 -1.40
N LEU A 261 6.47 -12.65 -0.69
CA LEU A 261 5.61 -12.57 0.49
C LEU A 261 4.49 -11.55 0.26
N GLY A 262 3.24 -12.02 0.35
CA GLY A 262 2.07 -11.16 0.24
C GLY A 262 1.66 -10.51 1.56
N SER A 263 0.84 -9.48 1.43
CA SER A 263 0.17 -8.76 2.52
C SER A 263 -0.98 -9.56 3.14
N GLU A 264 -1.45 -10.63 2.50
CA GLU A 264 -2.53 -11.49 3.00
C GLU A 264 -1.99 -12.52 4.00
N PRO A 265 -2.32 -12.44 5.28
CA PRO A 265 -2.05 -13.49 6.26
C PRO A 265 -2.92 -14.70 5.96
N GLY A 266 -2.22 -15.81 5.72
CA GLY A 266 -2.74 -16.97 4.99
C GLY A 266 -1.83 -17.29 3.81
N ARG A 267 -1.55 -16.30 2.95
CA ARG A 267 -0.54 -16.44 1.89
C ARG A 267 0.83 -16.58 2.53
N ARG A 268 1.41 -17.77 2.45
CA ARG A 268 2.65 -18.15 3.12
C ARG A 268 3.86 -17.50 2.45
N LEU A 269 4.56 -18.32 1.70
CA LEU A 269 5.65 -17.97 0.82
C LEU A 269 5.15 -18.34 -0.57
N MET A 270 5.49 -17.55 -1.56
CA MET A 270 5.11 -17.78 -2.94
C MET A 270 6.35 -17.90 -3.81
N VAL A 271 6.22 -18.64 -4.90
CA VAL A 271 7.21 -18.70 -5.98
C VAL A 271 6.50 -18.43 -7.31
N PRO A 272 7.20 -17.93 -8.33
CA PRO A 272 6.68 -17.88 -9.68
C PRO A 272 6.33 -19.29 -10.15
N THR A 273 5.18 -19.45 -10.81
CA THR A 273 4.87 -20.72 -11.47
C THR A 273 5.86 -20.97 -12.61
N GLY A 274 6.06 -22.25 -12.98
CA GLY A 274 6.96 -22.62 -14.07
C GLY A 274 6.56 -22.08 -15.45
N SER A 275 5.30 -21.64 -15.60
CA SER A 275 4.75 -21.10 -16.84
C SER A 275 4.32 -19.64 -16.64
N GLN A 276 5.17 -18.69 -17.04
CA GLN A 276 4.83 -17.28 -17.05
C GLN A 276 4.35 -16.85 -18.44
N PRO A 277 3.24 -16.08 -18.55
CA PRO A 277 2.90 -15.45 -19.82
C PRO A 277 3.95 -14.39 -20.17
N THR A 278 4.16 -14.15 -21.47
CA THR A 278 5.03 -13.07 -21.96
C THR A 278 4.28 -11.76 -22.19
N ALA A 279 2.95 -11.82 -22.24
CA ALA A 279 2.08 -10.67 -22.38
C ALA A 279 0.67 -10.99 -21.85
N LEU A 280 -0.10 -9.95 -21.53
CA LEU A 280 -1.54 -10.04 -21.29
C LEU A 280 -2.31 -9.43 -22.46
N ALA A 281 -3.46 -10.00 -22.80
CA ALA A 281 -4.42 -9.38 -23.71
C ALA A 281 -5.56 -8.79 -22.88
N ILE A 282 -5.84 -7.50 -23.09
CA ILE A 282 -6.95 -6.81 -22.43
C ILE A 282 -7.77 -6.02 -23.44
N ASP A 283 -9.00 -5.70 -23.08
CA ASP A 283 -9.81 -4.73 -23.79
C ASP A 283 -9.44 -3.32 -23.30
N ALA A 284 -9.06 -2.42 -24.21
CA ALA A 284 -8.65 -1.07 -23.90
C ALA A 284 -9.34 -0.04 -24.80
N LEU A 285 -9.70 1.11 -24.22
CA LEU A 285 -10.31 2.23 -24.92
C LEU A 285 -9.25 2.96 -25.76
N ARG A 286 -9.42 2.94 -27.08
CA ARG A 286 -8.62 3.71 -28.02
C ARG A 286 -9.10 5.16 -28.08
N ILE A 287 -8.14 6.07 -28.14
CA ILE A 287 -8.41 7.51 -28.20
C ILE A 287 -7.75 8.13 -29.43
N GLY A 288 -8.47 9.01 -30.12
CA GLY A 288 -7.96 9.78 -31.25
C GLY A 288 -7.03 10.94 -30.82
N PRO A 289 -6.38 11.62 -31.78
CA PRO A 289 -5.46 12.73 -31.48
C PRO A 289 -6.09 13.86 -30.66
N ASP A 290 -7.38 14.11 -30.86
CA ASP A 290 -8.14 15.18 -30.20
C ASP A 290 -8.79 14.73 -28.88
N GLY A 291 -8.52 13.50 -28.44
CA GLY A 291 -9.12 12.97 -27.21
C GLY A 291 -10.45 12.26 -27.35
N GLU A 292 -10.95 12.14 -28.59
CA GLU A 292 -12.21 11.45 -28.89
C GLU A 292 -12.09 9.94 -28.71
N GLU A 293 -13.13 9.32 -28.16
CA GLU A 293 -13.20 7.88 -27.98
C GLU A 293 -13.46 7.19 -29.33
N MET A 294 -12.54 6.32 -29.75
CA MET A 294 -12.65 5.62 -31.04
C MET A 294 -13.26 4.22 -30.92
N GLY A 295 -13.29 3.66 -29.71
CA GLY A 295 -13.82 2.32 -29.43
C GLY A 295 -12.91 1.48 -28.54
N ILE A 296 -13.35 0.26 -28.24
CA ILE A 296 -12.61 -0.70 -27.43
C ILE A 296 -11.87 -1.68 -28.36
N GLU A 297 -10.57 -1.85 -28.15
CA GLU A 297 -9.73 -2.78 -28.90
C GLU A 297 -8.97 -3.73 -27.98
N LYS A 298 -8.66 -4.93 -28.50
CA LYS A 298 -7.77 -5.87 -27.79
C LYS A 298 -6.32 -5.43 -27.95
N VAL A 299 -5.70 -5.08 -26.83
CA VAL A 299 -4.29 -4.68 -26.77
C VAL A 299 -3.46 -5.73 -26.03
N ARG A 300 -2.24 -5.96 -26.51
CA ARG A 300 -1.25 -6.82 -25.85
C ARG A 300 -0.29 -5.97 -25.03
N VAL A 301 -0.24 -6.23 -23.73
CA VAL A 301 0.69 -5.58 -22.80
C VAL A 301 1.80 -6.57 -22.45
N SER A 302 3.03 -6.28 -22.87
CA SER A 302 4.18 -7.15 -22.62
C SER A 302 4.54 -7.21 -21.15
N ILE A 303 4.94 -8.38 -20.69
CA ILE A 303 5.57 -8.60 -19.38
C ILE A 303 7.08 -8.46 -19.57
N ARG A 304 7.74 -7.73 -18.68
CA ARG A 304 9.18 -7.47 -18.75
C ARG A 304 9.94 -8.79 -18.55
N PRO A 305 11.08 -8.98 -19.27
CA PRO A 305 11.95 -10.11 -19.01
C PRO A 305 12.31 -10.25 -17.52
N GLY A 306 12.30 -11.48 -17.02
CA GLY A 306 12.61 -11.80 -15.62
C GLY A 306 11.54 -11.43 -14.59
N HIS A 307 10.38 -10.92 -15.01
CA HIS A 307 9.26 -10.62 -14.10
C HIS A 307 8.21 -11.72 -14.12
N ALA A 308 7.63 -11.99 -12.95
CA ALA A 308 6.55 -12.94 -12.78
C ALA A 308 5.22 -12.22 -12.52
N VAL A 309 4.13 -12.78 -13.05
CA VAL A 309 2.76 -12.32 -12.79
C VAL A 309 1.84 -13.44 -12.31
N VAL A 310 2.31 -14.69 -12.39
CA VAL A 310 1.58 -15.85 -11.88
C VAL A 310 2.42 -16.50 -10.79
N PHE A 311 1.83 -16.63 -9.61
CA PHE A 311 2.51 -17.15 -8.43
C PHE A 311 1.69 -18.29 -7.84
N GLU A 312 2.37 -19.26 -7.24
CA GLU A 312 1.75 -20.31 -6.44
C GLU A 312 2.33 -20.29 -5.03
N GLU A 313 1.50 -20.66 -4.05
CA GLU A 313 1.96 -20.81 -2.67
C GLU A 313 2.89 -22.02 -2.54
N VAL A 314 3.80 -21.96 -1.58
CA VAL A 314 4.70 -23.07 -1.29
C VAL A 314 4.72 -23.44 0.20
N ASN A 315 5.04 -24.71 0.44
CA ASN A 315 5.27 -25.27 1.76
C ASN A 315 6.76 -25.56 1.92
N LEU A 316 7.35 -25.17 3.04
CA LEU A 316 8.73 -25.52 3.35
C LEU A 316 8.82 -27.00 3.72
N GLN A 317 9.80 -27.69 3.14
CA GLN A 317 10.19 -29.01 3.62
C GLN A 317 11.12 -28.82 4.83
N ARG A 318 10.77 -29.47 5.95
CA ARG A 318 11.55 -29.46 7.18
C ARG A 318 12.35 -30.74 7.32
#